data_AF-A0A8B5XDJ5-F1
#
_entry.id   AF-A0A8B5XDJ5-F1
#
_cell.length_a   1.000
_cell.length_b   1.000
_cell.length_c   1.000
_cell.angle_alpha   90.00
_cell.angle_beta   90.00
_cell.angle_gamma   90.00
#
_symmetry.space_group_name_H-M   'P 1'
#
loop_
_entity.id
_entity.type
_entity.pdbx_description
1 polymer ?
#
loop_
_entity_poly.entity_id
_entity_poly.type
_entity_poly.pdbx_seq_one_letter_code
_entity_poly.pdbx_strand_id
1 'polypeptide(L)'
;MATHIVSPEDVKIAAAEMVTTLTPIAEKDWAIPAANLEWSSRFTLDHTVNALSNYFTHLATRAPARRPRFRDVNNDQTISELLTAIESGGAVLAEVCRAAPDDARGFHSAGMADWSGFIGMGCTEILIHTDDISRSFDVDFHPDPVLCRRVLDRLFPWAPAEGDAWQILRWAAGRTDLPDHGKLESGWFWHCEPLDDWDGSNPTRS
;
A
#
# COMPACT_ATOMS: atom_id res chain seq x y z
N MET A 1 -14.94 -12.82 -16.60
CA MET A 1 -14.21 -11.54 -16.73
C MET A 1 -12.77 -11.83 -16.34
N ALA A 2 -11.78 -11.37 -17.10
CA ALA A 2 -10.39 -11.60 -16.73
C ALA A 2 -10.12 -10.84 -15.43
N THR A 3 -9.85 -11.56 -14.34
CA THR A 3 -9.31 -10.99 -13.11
C THR A 3 -8.04 -10.25 -13.51
N HIS A 4 -8.03 -8.93 -13.37
CA HIS A 4 -6.81 -8.16 -13.55
C HIS A 4 -5.95 -8.37 -12.30
N ILE A 5 -5.25 -9.50 -12.27
CA ILE A 5 -4.38 -9.87 -11.16
C ILE A 5 -3.25 -8.84 -11.07
N VAL A 6 -3.00 -8.33 -9.87
CA VAL A 6 -1.81 -7.52 -9.58
C VAL A 6 -0.55 -8.27 -9.94
N SER A 7 0.45 -7.58 -10.48
CA SER A 7 1.74 -8.14 -10.84
C SER A 7 2.86 -7.52 -10.00
N PRO A 8 4.02 -8.19 -9.86
CA PRO A 8 5.18 -7.57 -9.23
C PRO A 8 5.63 -6.25 -9.86
N GLU A 9 5.26 -5.97 -11.11
CA GLU A 9 5.58 -4.68 -11.73
C GLU A 9 4.73 -3.53 -11.18
N ASP A 10 3.51 -3.83 -10.71
CA ASP A 10 2.56 -2.82 -10.23
C ASP A 10 3.11 -2.05 -9.02
N VAL A 11 3.85 -2.70 -8.11
CA VAL A 11 4.47 -2.01 -6.96
C VAL A 11 5.64 -1.12 -7.37
N LYS A 12 6.35 -1.45 -8.46
CA LYS A 12 7.38 -0.58 -9.02
C LYS A 12 6.77 0.65 -9.69
N ILE A 13 5.64 0.48 -10.38
CA ILE A 13 4.86 1.58 -10.96
C ILE A 13 4.38 2.52 -9.84
N ALA A 14 3.75 1.97 -8.79
CA ALA A 14 3.31 2.76 -7.64
C ALA A 14 4.47 3.54 -6.99
N ALA A 15 5.62 2.88 -6.79
CA ALA A 15 6.81 3.53 -6.24
C ALA A 15 7.31 4.70 -7.12
N ALA A 16 7.33 4.50 -8.44
CA ALA A 16 7.71 5.54 -9.39
C ALA A 16 6.72 6.72 -9.39
N GLU A 17 5.41 6.46 -9.24
CA GLU A 17 4.39 7.50 -9.09
C GLU A 17 4.62 8.34 -7.81
N MET A 18 4.88 7.68 -6.67
CA MET A 18 5.18 8.39 -5.42
C MET A 18 6.44 9.25 -5.54
N VAL A 19 7.54 8.69 -6.05
CA VAL A 19 8.80 9.42 -6.24
C VAL A 19 8.59 10.63 -7.14
N THR A 20 7.98 10.43 -8.30
CA THR A 20 7.72 11.51 -9.27
C THR A 20 6.86 12.63 -8.66
N THR A 21 5.82 12.26 -7.91
CA THR A 21 4.88 13.21 -7.30
C THR A 21 5.52 14.01 -6.17
N LEU A 22 6.35 13.38 -5.33
CA LEU A 22 6.83 13.97 -4.09
C LEU A 22 8.23 14.59 -4.18
N THR A 23 9.06 14.22 -5.17
CA THR A 23 10.38 14.84 -5.38
C THR A 23 10.33 16.37 -5.50
N PRO A 24 9.37 17.00 -6.21
CA PRO A 24 9.31 18.46 -6.33
C PRO A 24 9.13 19.21 -5.00
N ILE A 25 8.67 18.51 -3.95
CA ILE A 25 8.42 19.09 -2.62
C ILE A 25 9.40 18.58 -1.56
N ALA A 26 10.47 17.87 -1.95
CA ALA A 26 11.41 17.23 -1.02
C ALA A 26 12.12 18.21 -0.05
N GLU A 27 12.29 19.46 -0.47
CA GLU A 27 12.94 20.52 0.33
C GLU A 27 11.96 21.36 1.18
N LYS A 28 10.65 21.03 1.16
CA LYS A 28 9.66 21.68 2.02
C LYS A 28 9.78 21.19 3.48
N ASP A 29 9.04 21.82 4.39
CA ASP A 29 8.90 21.32 5.76
C ASP A 29 7.91 20.14 5.83
N TRP A 30 8.42 18.94 6.07
CA TRP A 30 7.64 17.70 6.18
C TRP A 30 7.25 17.33 7.62
N ALA A 31 7.47 18.24 8.58
CA ALA A 31 7.00 18.06 9.95
C ALA A 31 5.48 18.27 10.10
N ILE A 32 4.83 18.87 9.10
CA ILE A 32 3.37 19.07 9.09
C ILE A 32 2.62 17.73 9.01
N PRO A 33 1.40 17.64 9.56
CA PRO A 33 0.54 16.46 9.42
C PRO A 33 0.26 16.07 7.97
N ALA A 34 0.11 14.77 7.70
CA ALA A 34 -0.30 14.22 6.40
C ALA A 34 -1.83 14.21 6.28
N ALA A 35 -2.41 15.25 5.69
CA ALA A 35 -3.84 15.48 5.56
C ALA A 35 -4.57 15.37 6.91
N ASN A 36 -5.43 14.37 7.06
CA ASN A 36 -6.22 14.15 8.28
C ASN A 36 -5.54 13.17 9.26
N LEU A 37 -4.30 12.74 8.99
CA LEU A 37 -3.55 11.85 9.87
C LEU A 37 -2.90 12.65 11.01
N GLU A 38 -2.77 12.03 12.18
CA GLU A 38 -1.96 12.57 13.29
C GLU A 38 -0.45 12.49 12.99
N TRP A 39 -0.07 11.71 11.98
CA TRP A 39 1.30 11.51 11.56
C TRP A 39 1.79 12.68 10.71
N SER A 40 3.06 13.05 10.89
CA SER A 40 3.69 14.00 9.97
C SER A 40 3.86 13.40 8.58
N SER A 41 3.97 14.25 7.56
CA SER A 41 4.27 13.84 6.18
C SER A 41 5.55 13.02 6.10
N ARG A 42 6.61 13.42 6.84
CA ARG A 42 7.86 12.65 6.92
C ARG A 42 7.64 11.28 7.54
N PHE A 43 6.93 11.21 8.67
CA PHE A 43 6.67 9.93 9.34
C PHE A 43 5.85 9.00 8.46
N THR A 44 4.90 9.55 7.71
CA THR A 44 4.06 8.80 6.75
C THR A 44 4.90 8.19 5.64
N LEU A 45 5.86 8.93 5.07
CA LEU A 45 6.80 8.38 4.08
C LEU A 45 7.70 7.30 4.67
N ASP A 46 8.28 7.52 5.86
CA ASP A 46 9.10 6.53 6.55
C ASP A 46 8.30 5.25 6.87
N HIS A 47 7.03 5.40 7.26
CA HIS A 47 6.11 4.30 7.47
C HIS A 47 5.96 3.46 6.20
N THR A 48 5.74 4.07 5.03
CA THR A 48 5.65 3.35 3.76
C THR A 48 6.92 2.55 3.46
N VAL A 49 8.11 3.11 3.69
CA VAL A 49 9.39 2.37 3.56
C VAL A 49 9.43 1.15 4.50
N ASN A 50 8.98 1.33 5.74
CA ASN A 50 8.91 0.25 6.73
C ASN A 50 7.89 -0.82 6.35
N ALA A 51 6.75 -0.45 5.78
CA ALA A 51 5.72 -1.37 5.31
C ALA A 51 6.28 -2.30 4.22
N LEU A 52 6.89 -1.73 3.17
CA LEU A 52 7.56 -2.51 2.12
C LEU A 52 8.64 -3.43 2.69
N SER A 53 9.43 -2.92 3.65
CA SER A 53 10.48 -3.68 4.32
C SER A 53 9.95 -4.87 5.11
N ASN A 54 8.82 -4.70 5.77
CA ASN A 54 8.15 -5.81 6.43
C ASN A 54 7.65 -6.83 5.40
N TYR A 55 7.00 -6.40 4.33
CA TYR A 55 6.41 -7.30 3.34
C TYR A 55 7.45 -8.19 2.65
N PHE A 56 8.53 -7.60 2.12
CA PHE A 56 9.56 -8.41 1.47
C PHE A 56 10.24 -9.35 2.47
N THR A 57 10.42 -8.94 3.73
CA THR A 57 11.06 -9.76 4.76
C THR A 57 10.20 -10.94 5.15
N HIS A 58 8.89 -10.71 5.34
CA HIS A 58 7.96 -11.76 5.77
C HIS A 58 7.77 -12.80 4.66
N LEU A 59 7.68 -12.37 3.39
CA LEU A 59 7.56 -13.31 2.28
C LEU A 59 8.87 -14.07 2.01
N ALA A 60 10.01 -13.36 1.92
CA ALA A 60 11.31 -13.98 1.65
C ALA A 60 11.71 -15.03 2.70
N THR A 61 11.28 -14.83 3.95
CA THR A 61 11.55 -15.76 5.06
C THR A 61 10.41 -16.72 5.38
N ARG A 62 9.31 -16.67 4.61
CA ARG A 62 8.06 -17.41 4.87
C ARG A 62 7.65 -17.33 6.35
N ALA A 63 7.71 -16.13 6.92
CA ALA A 63 7.60 -15.92 8.35
C ALA A 63 6.21 -16.34 8.86
N PRO A 64 6.10 -17.23 9.86
CA PRO A 64 4.79 -17.66 10.38
C PRO A 64 4.18 -16.68 11.40
N ALA A 65 4.94 -15.68 11.81
CA ALA A 65 4.56 -14.67 12.79
C ALA A 65 5.34 -13.38 12.54
N ARG A 66 4.94 -12.32 13.23
CA ARG A 66 5.58 -11.00 13.17
C ARG A 66 7.09 -11.13 13.41
N ARG A 67 7.89 -10.61 12.47
CA ARG A 67 9.34 -10.45 12.62
C ARG A 67 9.68 -9.08 13.23
N PRO A 68 10.84 -8.94 13.90
CA PRO A 68 11.42 -7.63 14.20
C PRO A 68 11.59 -6.79 12.93
N ARG A 69 11.65 -5.46 13.08
CA ARG A 69 11.86 -4.56 11.95
C ARG A 69 13.20 -4.87 11.28
N PHE A 70 13.18 -4.94 9.95
CA PHE A 70 14.38 -5.17 9.14
C PHE A 70 15.31 -3.95 9.09
N ARG A 71 14.71 -2.75 9.14
CA ARG A 71 15.43 -1.47 9.19
C ARG A 71 15.15 -0.75 10.50
N ASP A 72 16.13 0.01 10.97
CA ASP A 72 15.92 1.01 12.00
C ASP A 72 15.27 2.27 11.40
N VAL A 73 14.39 2.89 12.17
CA VAL A 73 13.86 4.21 11.84
C VAL A 73 14.96 5.22 12.14
N ASN A 74 15.60 5.74 11.10
CA ASN A 74 16.61 6.78 11.22
C ASN A 74 16.00 8.15 10.88
N ASN A 75 15.98 9.03 11.88
CA ASN A 75 15.44 10.39 11.71
C ASN A 75 16.39 11.34 10.96
N ASP A 76 17.63 10.92 10.70
CA ASP A 76 18.62 11.73 9.98
C ASP A 76 18.51 11.58 8.46
N GLN A 77 17.75 10.61 7.95
CA GLN A 77 17.51 10.48 6.52
C GLN A 77 16.73 11.68 5.98
N THR A 78 17.24 12.27 4.91
CA THR A 78 16.56 13.29 4.11
C THR A 78 15.34 12.72 3.40
N ILE A 79 14.42 13.58 2.96
CA ILE A 79 13.25 13.15 2.18
C ILE A 79 13.67 12.46 0.87
N SER A 80 14.67 12.99 0.18
CA SER A 80 15.22 12.40 -1.05
C SER A 80 15.79 11.00 -0.84
N GLU A 81 16.46 10.74 0.30
CA GLU A 81 16.93 9.40 0.65
C GLU A 81 15.77 8.45 0.98
N LEU A 82 14.71 8.93 1.62
CA LEU A 82 13.51 8.13 1.87
C LEU A 82 12.77 7.79 0.57
N LEU A 83 12.67 8.73 -0.38
CA LEU A 83 12.10 8.46 -1.71
C LEU A 83 12.94 7.43 -2.49
N THR A 84 14.27 7.50 -2.40
CA THR A 84 15.16 6.46 -2.96
C THR A 84 14.94 5.10 -2.29
N ALA A 85 14.65 5.09 -0.99
CA ALA A 85 14.33 3.87 -0.26
C ALA A 85 12.96 3.29 -0.66
N ILE A 86 11.98 4.12 -1.06
CA ILE A 86 10.70 3.67 -1.64
C ILE A 86 10.95 2.94 -2.97
N GLU A 87 11.72 3.56 -3.88
CA GLU A 87 12.06 2.94 -5.17
C GLU A 87 12.77 1.60 -4.97
N SER A 88 13.78 1.58 -4.09
CA SER A 88 14.53 0.37 -3.75
C SER A 88 13.65 -0.69 -3.10
N GLY A 89 12.80 -0.31 -2.15
CA GLY A 89 11.89 -1.21 -1.45
C GLY A 89 10.84 -1.83 -2.38
N GLY A 90 10.29 -1.04 -3.30
CA GLY A 90 9.37 -1.51 -4.34
C GLY A 90 10.04 -2.52 -5.27
N ALA A 91 11.27 -2.23 -5.72
CA ALA A 91 12.04 -3.17 -6.53
C ALA A 91 12.35 -4.48 -5.79
N VAL A 92 12.82 -4.43 -4.54
CA VAL A 92 13.10 -5.62 -3.74
C VAL A 92 11.84 -6.45 -3.52
N LEU A 93 10.71 -5.83 -3.15
CA LEU A 93 9.44 -6.53 -2.98
C LEU A 93 9.01 -7.21 -4.29
N ALA A 94 9.13 -6.52 -5.42
CA ALA A 94 8.83 -7.10 -6.72
C ALA A 94 9.68 -8.36 -7.00
N GLU A 95 10.99 -8.30 -6.80
CA GLU A 95 11.87 -9.46 -7.03
C GLU A 95 11.58 -10.61 -6.07
N VAL A 96 11.32 -10.32 -4.79
CA VAL A 96 10.94 -11.35 -3.81
C VAL A 96 9.63 -12.03 -4.22
N CYS A 97 8.63 -11.26 -4.67
CA CYS A 97 7.37 -11.83 -5.16
C CYS A 97 7.55 -12.64 -6.45
N ARG A 98 8.42 -12.24 -7.39
CA ARG A 98 8.72 -13.03 -8.61
C ARG A 98 9.40 -14.36 -8.29
N ALA A 99 10.23 -14.40 -7.25
CA ALA A 99 10.97 -15.59 -6.84
C ALA A 99 10.18 -16.51 -5.90
N ALA A 100 9.07 -16.03 -5.33
CA ALA A 100 8.27 -16.78 -4.37
C ALA A 100 7.59 -17.98 -5.05
N PRO A 101 7.70 -19.20 -4.49
CA PRO A 101 6.90 -20.33 -4.98
C PRO A 101 5.41 -20.11 -4.69
N ASP A 102 4.53 -20.79 -5.44
CA ASP A 102 3.07 -20.64 -5.33
C ASP A 102 2.52 -20.89 -3.91
N ASP A 103 3.20 -21.75 -3.14
CA ASP A 103 2.84 -22.11 -1.76
C ASP A 103 3.44 -21.17 -0.69
N ALA A 104 4.22 -20.17 -1.09
CA ALA A 104 4.82 -19.23 -0.16
C ALA A 104 3.76 -18.37 0.52
N ARG A 105 3.84 -18.31 1.86
CA ARG A 105 3.01 -17.43 2.69
C ARG A 105 3.88 -16.71 3.70
N GLY A 106 3.55 -15.46 4.00
CA GLY A 106 4.19 -14.65 5.03
C GLY A 106 3.16 -13.99 5.93
N PHE A 107 3.48 -13.89 7.21
CA PHE A 107 2.59 -13.28 8.19
C PHE A 107 2.36 -11.78 7.92
N HIS A 108 1.10 -11.37 8.00
CA HIS A 108 0.65 -10.01 8.22
C HIS A 108 -0.41 -10.03 9.34
N SER A 109 -0.67 -8.89 10.01
CA SER A 109 -1.73 -8.86 11.03
C SER A 109 -3.14 -9.10 10.46
N ALA A 110 -3.30 -8.99 9.14
CA ALA A 110 -4.53 -9.32 8.41
C ALA A 110 -4.65 -10.78 7.95
N GLY A 111 -3.62 -11.60 8.16
CA GLY A 111 -3.62 -13.00 7.73
C GLY A 111 -2.29 -13.45 7.12
N MET A 112 -2.25 -14.68 6.64
CA MET A 112 -1.08 -15.25 5.96
C MET A 112 -1.10 -14.90 4.48
N ALA A 113 -0.43 -13.81 4.10
CA ALA A 113 -0.43 -13.30 2.75
C ALA A 113 0.44 -14.11 1.80
N ASP A 114 -0.03 -14.31 0.57
CA ASP A 114 0.77 -14.77 -0.56
C ASP A 114 1.49 -13.59 -1.24
N TRP A 115 2.23 -13.87 -2.32
CA TRP A 115 2.94 -12.83 -3.05
C TRP A 115 2.01 -11.74 -3.58
N SER A 116 0.81 -12.13 -4.05
CA SER A 116 -0.14 -11.21 -4.67
C SER A 116 -0.81 -10.30 -3.64
N GLY A 117 -1.05 -10.81 -2.43
CA GLY A 117 -1.51 -10.04 -1.28
C GLY A 117 -0.48 -9.00 -0.85
N PHE A 118 0.81 -9.37 -0.79
CA PHE A 118 1.88 -8.41 -0.49
C PHE A 118 2.04 -7.32 -1.58
N ILE A 119 1.85 -7.64 -2.86
CA ILE A 119 1.82 -6.63 -3.92
C ILE A 119 0.63 -5.69 -3.74
N GLY A 120 -0.57 -6.21 -3.51
CA GLY A 120 -1.76 -5.40 -3.26
C GLY A 120 -1.59 -4.45 -2.08
N MET A 121 -1.06 -4.95 -0.95
CA MET A 121 -0.76 -4.13 0.24
C MET A 121 0.31 -3.07 -0.06
N GLY A 122 1.42 -3.45 -0.69
CA GLY A 122 2.49 -2.52 -1.05
C GLY A 122 2.02 -1.37 -1.95
N CYS A 123 1.21 -1.68 -2.97
CA CYS A 123 0.62 -0.65 -3.83
C CYS A 123 -0.35 0.23 -3.04
N THR A 124 -1.22 -0.35 -2.19
CA THR A 124 -2.16 0.43 -1.37
C THR A 124 -1.44 1.40 -0.45
N GLU A 125 -0.41 0.93 0.28
CA GLU A 125 0.43 1.75 1.15
C GLU A 125 1.06 2.92 0.39
N ILE A 126 1.64 2.65 -0.79
CA ILE A 126 2.29 3.69 -1.59
C ILE A 126 1.25 4.71 -2.12
N LEU A 127 0.19 4.25 -2.77
CA LEU A 127 -0.78 5.14 -3.41
C LEU A 127 -1.53 6.01 -2.40
N ILE A 128 -2.02 5.40 -1.31
CA ILE A 128 -2.78 6.12 -0.29
C ILE A 128 -1.89 7.11 0.46
N HIS A 129 -0.66 6.73 0.80
CA HIS A 129 0.23 7.67 1.50
C HIS A 129 0.83 8.73 0.59
N THR A 130 0.91 8.49 -0.72
CA THR A 130 1.17 9.56 -1.69
C THR A 130 0.03 10.59 -1.68
N ASP A 131 -1.24 10.16 -1.65
CA ASP A 131 -2.40 11.07 -1.51
C ASP A 131 -2.40 11.83 -0.18
N ASP A 132 -2.19 11.12 0.93
CA ASP A 132 -2.18 11.71 2.28
C ASP A 132 -1.11 12.83 2.36
N ILE A 133 0.09 12.59 1.81
CA ILE A 133 1.17 13.59 1.79
C ILE A 133 0.84 14.71 0.79
N SER A 134 0.48 14.39 -0.45
CA SER A 134 0.28 15.37 -1.52
C SER A 134 -0.78 16.41 -1.16
N ARG A 135 -1.88 15.99 -0.53
CA ARG A 135 -2.95 16.88 -0.05
C ARG A 135 -2.50 17.88 1.01
N SER A 136 -1.44 17.59 1.77
CA SER A 136 -0.88 18.50 2.79
C SER A 136 -0.08 19.65 2.18
N PHE A 137 0.34 19.47 0.93
CA PHE A 137 1.20 20.40 0.20
C PHE A 137 0.51 21.03 -1.01
N ASP A 138 -0.81 20.83 -1.15
CA ASP A 138 -1.62 21.22 -2.31
C ASP A 138 -1.02 20.72 -3.64
N VAL A 139 -0.54 19.47 -3.64
CA VAL A 139 -0.04 18.78 -4.84
C VAL A 139 -1.14 17.87 -5.39
N ASP A 140 -1.45 18.04 -6.67
CA ASP A 140 -2.40 17.16 -7.36
C ASP A 140 -1.77 15.78 -7.60
N PHE A 141 -2.44 14.74 -7.12
CA PHE A 141 -2.05 13.34 -7.35
C PHE A 141 -3.21 12.54 -7.94
N HIS A 142 -2.97 11.96 -9.11
CA HIS A 142 -3.94 11.14 -9.83
C HIS A 142 -3.22 9.85 -10.29
N PRO A 143 -3.32 8.75 -9.53
CA PRO A 143 -2.66 7.50 -9.88
C PRO A 143 -3.27 6.84 -11.12
N ASP A 144 -2.55 5.90 -11.73
CA ASP A 144 -3.09 5.10 -12.83
C ASP A 144 -4.38 4.36 -12.40
N PRO A 145 -5.55 4.64 -13.03
CA PRO A 145 -6.81 4.00 -12.66
C PRO A 145 -6.80 2.48 -12.91
N VAL A 146 -5.98 1.98 -13.84
CA VAL A 146 -5.82 0.54 -14.09
C VAL A 146 -5.10 -0.12 -12.92
N LEU A 147 -4.07 0.54 -12.38
CA LEU A 147 -3.38 0.08 -11.18
C LEU A 147 -4.32 0.07 -9.98
N CYS A 148 -5.08 1.15 -9.76
CA CYS A 148 -6.08 1.19 -8.68
C CYS A 148 -7.10 0.05 -8.79
N ARG A 149 -7.59 -0.25 -10.00
CA ARG A 149 -8.54 -1.35 -10.23
C ARG A 149 -7.94 -2.71 -9.91
N ARG A 150 -6.70 -2.98 -10.34
CA ARG A 150 -6.00 -4.23 -9.99
C ARG A 150 -5.84 -4.41 -8.48
N VAL A 151 -5.46 -3.34 -7.78
CA VAL A 151 -5.31 -3.35 -6.32
C VAL A 151 -6.65 -3.63 -5.63
N LEU A 152 -7.73 -2.98 -6.08
CA LEU A 152 -9.09 -3.23 -5.59
C LEU A 152 -9.50 -4.69 -5.79
N ASP A 153 -9.42 -5.18 -7.03
CA ASP A 153 -9.81 -6.54 -7.39
C ASP A 153 -9.05 -7.60 -6.57
N ARG A 154 -7.82 -7.30 -6.15
CA ARG A 154 -6.99 -8.21 -5.35
C ARG A 154 -7.18 -8.08 -3.84
N LEU A 155 -7.06 -6.87 -3.30
CA LEU A 155 -6.93 -6.66 -1.84
C LEU A 155 -8.26 -6.32 -1.18
N PHE A 156 -9.21 -5.80 -1.96
CA PHE A 156 -10.52 -5.35 -1.53
C PHE A 156 -11.62 -6.01 -2.38
N PRO A 157 -11.69 -7.36 -2.45
CA PRO A 157 -12.64 -8.04 -3.32
C PRO A 157 -14.12 -7.79 -2.96
N TRP A 158 -14.37 -7.25 -1.76
CA TRP A 158 -15.68 -6.81 -1.28
C TRP A 158 -16.05 -5.38 -1.72
N ALA A 159 -15.12 -4.60 -2.29
CA ALA A 159 -15.39 -3.23 -2.73
C ALA A 159 -16.17 -3.20 -4.06
N PRO A 160 -16.83 -2.08 -4.40
CA PRO A 160 -17.58 -1.96 -5.66
C PRO A 160 -16.75 -2.26 -6.92
N ALA A 161 -17.30 -3.10 -7.78
CA ALA A 161 -16.65 -3.57 -9.01
C ALA A 161 -16.59 -2.50 -10.12
N GLU A 162 -17.48 -1.51 -10.09
CA GLU A 162 -17.60 -0.46 -11.11
C GLU A 162 -17.48 0.93 -10.49
N GLY A 163 -17.16 1.93 -11.32
CA GLY A 163 -16.96 3.31 -10.91
C GLY A 163 -15.49 3.76 -10.93
N ASP A 164 -15.24 4.97 -10.43
CA ASP A 164 -13.90 5.55 -10.33
C ASP A 164 -13.05 4.75 -9.35
N ALA A 165 -12.09 3.99 -9.90
CA ALA A 165 -11.24 3.09 -9.13
C ALA A 165 -10.40 3.82 -8.07
N TRP A 166 -10.03 5.08 -8.32
CA TRP A 166 -9.26 5.83 -7.34
C TRP A 166 -10.13 6.27 -6.16
N GLN A 167 -11.34 6.77 -6.41
CA GLN A 167 -12.27 7.12 -5.34
C GLN A 167 -12.68 5.88 -4.52
N ILE A 168 -12.90 4.75 -5.18
CA ILE A 168 -13.23 3.49 -4.50
C ILE A 168 -12.05 3.01 -3.65
N LEU A 169 -10.81 3.10 -4.13
CA LEU A 169 -9.62 2.73 -3.36
C LEU A 169 -9.43 3.63 -2.12
N ARG A 170 -9.62 4.95 -2.27
CA ARG A 170 -9.59 5.87 -1.13
C ARG A 170 -10.68 5.56 -0.11
N TRP A 171 -11.89 5.25 -0.57
CA TRP A 171 -12.99 4.84 0.30
C TRP A 171 -12.69 3.53 1.02
N ALA A 172 -12.21 2.51 0.30
CA ALA A 172 -11.84 1.21 0.85
C ALA A 172 -10.67 1.31 1.86
N ALA A 173 -9.82 2.32 1.71
CA ALA A 173 -8.77 2.68 2.67
C ALA A 173 -9.26 3.63 3.80
N GLY A 174 -10.55 3.95 3.87
CA GLY A 174 -11.15 4.79 4.91
C GLY A 174 -10.82 6.29 4.83
N ARG A 175 -10.43 6.81 3.66
CA ARG A 175 -10.05 8.22 3.46
C ARG A 175 -11.21 9.13 3.04
N THR A 176 -12.28 8.57 2.50
CA THR A 176 -13.39 9.35 1.95
C THR A 176 -14.70 8.58 2.02
N ASP A 177 -15.80 9.28 1.80
CA ASP A 177 -17.12 8.70 1.59
C ASP A 177 -17.28 8.36 0.10
N LEU A 178 -18.00 7.28 -0.21
CA LEU A 178 -18.28 6.90 -1.59
C LEU A 178 -19.78 7.13 -1.88
N PRO A 179 -20.15 7.76 -3.01
CA PRO A 179 -21.55 7.89 -3.41
C PRO A 179 -22.27 6.53 -3.36
N ASP A 180 -23.50 6.52 -2.90
CA ASP A 180 -24.37 5.33 -2.74
C ASP A 180 -23.90 4.26 -1.73
N HIS A 181 -22.68 4.37 -1.21
CA HIS A 181 -22.11 3.49 -0.18
C HIS A 181 -21.87 4.19 1.17
N GLY A 182 -21.82 5.53 1.17
CA GLY A 182 -21.57 6.34 2.35
C GLY A 182 -20.17 6.16 2.91
N LYS A 183 -20.02 6.39 4.22
CA LYS A 183 -18.76 6.22 4.94
C LYS A 183 -18.48 4.75 5.19
N LEU A 184 -17.24 4.31 4.97
CA LEU A 184 -16.81 2.97 5.31
C LEU A 184 -16.90 2.72 6.84
N GLU A 185 -17.39 1.54 7.22
CA GLU A 185 -17.55 1.18 8.63
C GLU A 185 -16.21 1.16 9.39
N SER A 186 -16.25 1.48 10.68
CA SER A 186 -15.06 1.42 11.54
C SER A 186 -14.58 -0.02 11.69
N GLY A 187 -13.26 -0.21 11.65
CA GLY A 187 -12.67 -1.53 11.86
C GLY A 187 -12.59 -2.38 10.60
N TRP A 188 -12.80 -1.82 9.40
CA TRP A 188 -12.48 -2.51 8.14
C TRP A 188 -11.02 -3.01 8.12
N PHE A 189 -10.76 -4.08 7.35
CA PHE A 189 -9.41 -4.59 7.16
C PHE A 189 -9.16 -5.16 5.75
N TRP A 190 -7.90 -5.47 5.44
CA TRP A 190 -7.51 -6.02 4.14
C TRP A 190 -7.81 -7.52 4.03
N HIS A 191 -8.14 -7.99 2.81
CA HIS A 191 -8.07 -9.41 2.48
C HIS A 191 -6.70 -9.76 1.89
N CYS A 192 -5.69 -9.95 2.75
CA CYS A 192 -4.32 -10.20 2.28
C CYS A 192 -4.03 -11.68 1.98
N GLU A 193 -4.83 -12.61 2.51
CA GLU A 193 -4.73 -14.05 2.22
C GLU A 193 -4.96 -14.32 0.73
N PRO A 194 -4.65 -15.53 0.22
CA PRO A 194 -4.95 -15.90 -1.16
C PRO A 194 -6.39 -15.55 -1.53
N LEU A 195 -6.58 -15.03 -2.75
CA LEU A 195 -7.92 -14.58 -3.16
C LEU A 195 -8.93 -15.74 -3.21
N ASP A 196 -8.46 -16.95 -3.53
CA ASP A 196 -9.27 -18.18 -3.52
C ASP A 196 -9.76 -18.57 -2.11
N ASP A 197 -9.13 -18.05 -1.05
CA ASP A 197 -9.50 -18.28 0.34
C ASP A 197 -10.51 -17.24 0.86
N TRP A 198 -10.92 -16.28 0.02
CA TRP A 198 -11.92 -15.27 0.41
C TRP A 198 -13.32 -15.89 0.56
N ASP A 199 -13.93 -15.70 1.73
CA ASP A 199 -15.23 -16.27 2.08
C ASP A 199 -16.45 -15.43 1.61
N GLY A 200 -16.20 -14.31 0.91
CA GLY A 200 -17.21 -13.38 0.45
C GLY A 200 -17.59 -12.28 1.45
N SER A 201 -16.97 -12.25 2.64
CA SER A 201 -17.24 -11.23 3.66
C SER A 201 -16.24 -10.07 3.63
N ASN A 202 -16.63 -8.92 4.20
CA ASN A 202 -15.71 -7.80 4.43
C ASN A 202 -14.91 -8.09 5.72
N PRO A 203 -13.57 -8.22 5.66
CA PRO A 203 -12.76 -8.45 6.85
C PRO A 203 -12.87 -7.28 7.84
N THR A 204 -13.01 -7.60 9.13
CA THR A 204 -12.97 -6.61 10.20
C THR A 204 -11.84 -6.91 11.17
N ARG A 205 -11.11 -5.87 11.59
CA ARG A 205 -10.12 -5.94 12.64
C ARG A 205 -10.84 -6.19 13.98
N SER A 206 -10.60 -7.37 14.56
CA SER A 206 -11.07 -7.75 15.90
C SER A 206 -10.54 -6.85 17.00
#